data_AF-A0A357KYE6-F1
#
_entry.id   AF-A0A357KYE6-F1
#
_cell.length_a   1.000
_cell.length_b   1.000
_cell.length_c   1.000
_cell.angle_alpha   90.00
_cell.angle_beta   90.00
_cell.angle_gamma   90.00
#
_symmetry.space_group_name_H-M   'P 1'
#
loop_
_entity.id
_entity.type
_entity.pdbx_description
1 polymer ?
#
loop_
_entity_poly.entity_id
_entity_poly.type
_entity_poly.pdbx_seq_one_letter_code
_entity_poly.pdbx_strand_id
1 'polypeptide(L)'
;AIRGEFRGGKVTRRVLVHNPFDFDWGVRGVAWGTFIAWIVGGVMITVMLARGSHGVRLRARRLRPHWHTLRRLVRVGMPNFLETLGMWFGNFLVVLFVGWMAIPGALGAHIVTIRIEAFSFLPGFAMSLAAATLAGQYLGAGSPRLARVAVNRCMLVAGAFMGVVGVVLAAWG
;
A
#
# COMPACT_ATOMS: atom_id res chain seq x y z
N ALA A 1 -5.83 -9.75 19.56
CA ALA A 1 -6.23 -9.10 20.82
C ALA A 1 -5.13 -9.29 21.86
N ILE A 2 -4.42 -8.22 22.22
CA ILE A 2 -3.35 -8.24 23.22
C ILE A 2 -3.97 -7.72 24.50
N ARG A 3 -4.34 -8.61 25.44
CA ARG A 3 -4.86 -8.21 26.74
C ARG A 3 -3.71 -8.19 27.73
N GLY A 4 -3.23 -7.00 28.07
CA GLY A 4 -2.22 -6.81 29.11
C GLY A 4 -2.91 -6.77 30.46
N GLU A 5 -2.82 -7.85 31.23
CA GLU A 5 -3.11 -7.80 32.66
C GLU A 5 -1.85 -7.28 33.38
N PHE A 6 -1.98 -6.10 33.99
CA PHE A 6 -0.94 -5.53 34.84
C PHE A 6 -1.03 -6.18 36.22
N ARG A 7 -0.18 -7.17 36.47
CA ARG A 7 0.06 -7.67 37.83
C ARG A 7 1.57 -7.90 38.03
N GLY A 8 2.19 -7.05 38.86
CA GLY A 8 3.52 -7.29 39.40
C GLY A 8 4.72 -7.11 38.44
N GLY A 9 4.87 -5.94 37.81
CA GLY A 9 6.15 -5.45 37.30
C GLY A 9 6.83 -6.24 36.16
N LYS A 10 6.20 -7.29 35.63
CA LYS A 10 6.68 -8.04 34.45
C LYS A 10 5.53 -8.19 33.46
N VAL A 11 5.72 -7.63 32.27
CA VAL A 11 4.83 -7.80 31.11
C VAL A 11 4.90 -9.26 30.69
N THR A 12 4.06 -10.11 31.28
CA THR A 12 3.92 -11.51 30.88
C THR A 12 3.16 -11.54 29.56
N ARG A 13 3.93 -11.58 28.47
CA ARG A 13 3.43 -11.70 27.10
C ARG A 13 2.83 -13.10 26.94
N ARG A 14 1.53 -13.27 27.23
CA ARG A 14 0.85 -14.55 27.03
C ARG A 14 0.64 -14.74 25.52
N VAL A 15 1.55 -15.49 24.90
CA VAL A 15 1.51 -15.85 23.48
C VAL A 15 0.41 -16.91 23.29
N LEU A 16 -0.67 -16.54 22.62
CA LEU A 16 -1.86 -17.39 22.40
C LEU A 16 -1.68 -18.45 21.30
N VAL A 17 -0.60 -18.37 20.52
CA VAL A 17 -0.29 -19.31 19.44
C VAL A 17 1.14 -19.78 19.64
N HIS A 18 1.31 -21.04 20.05
CA HIS A 18 2.64 -21.65 20.18
C HIS A 18 3.31 -21.67 18.80
N ASN A 19 4.48 -21.07 18.67
CA ASN A 19 5.23 -21.09 17.43
C ASN A 19 5.71 -22.53 17.17
N PRO A 20 5.39 -23.15 16.02
CA PRO A 20 5.88 -24.49 15.67
C PRO A 20 7.32 -24.50 15.16
N PHE A 21 7.95 -23.33 14.97
CA PHE A 21 9.34 -23.20 14.54
C PHE A 21 10.23 -22.70 15.69
N ASP A 22 11.41 -23.31 15.88
CA ASP A 22 12.40 -22.98 16.94
C ASP A 22 13.02 -21.58 16.81
N PHE A 23 12.76 -20.86 15.71
CA PHE A 23 13.28 -19.52 15.48
C PHE A 23 12.37 -18.45 16.11
N ASP A 24 12.76 -17.91 17.26
CA ASP A 24 12.01 -16.85 17.96
C ASP A 24 12.31 -15.44 17.42
N TRP A 25 12.21 -15.28 16.10
CA TRP A 25 12.61 -14.04 15.42
C TRP A 25 11.56 -12.93 15.53
N GLY A 26 10.37 -13.23 16.06
CA GLY A 26 9.32 -12.27 16.41
C GLY A 26 9.18 -11.11 15.40
N VAL A 27 9.31 -9.89 15.91
CA VAL A 27 9.22 -8.65 15.09
C VAL A 27 10.43 -8.47 14.16
N ARG A 28 11.60 -8.98 14.53
CA ARG A 28 12.83 -8.87 13.72
C ARG A 28 12.74 -9.70 12.44
N GLY A 29 12.10 -10.87 12.51
CA GLY A 29 11.85 -11.72 11.34
C GLY A 29 10.92 -11.04 10.33
N VAL A 30 9.87 -10.38 10.80
CA VAL A 30 8.95 -9.60 9.93
C VAL A 30 9.70 -8.45 9.24
N ALA A 31 10.57 -7.74 9.96
CA ALA A 31 11.38 -6.67 9.40
C ALA A 31 12.34 -7.17 8.30
N TRP A 32 13.09 -8.24 8.58
CA TRP A 32 14.01 -8.83 7.60
C TRP A 32 13.29 -9.43 6.40
N GLY A 33 12.16 -10.13 6.60
CA GLY A 33 11.36 -10.68 5.51
C GLY A 33 10.85 -9.59 4.57
N THR A 34 10.38 -8.47 5.13
CA THR A 34 9.94 -7.31 4.34
C THR A 34 11.12 -6.71 3.58
N PHE A 35 12.26 -6.48 4.24
CA PHE A 35 13.44 -5.92 3.60
C PHE A 35 13.94 -6.76 2.42
N ILE A 36 14.03 -8.09 2.61
CA ILE A 36 14.45 -9.02 1.56
C ILE A 36 13.45 -9.03 0.41
N ALA A 37 12.15 -9.02 0.68
CA ALA A 37 11.12 -8.99 -0.37
C ALA A 37 11.26 -7.74 -1.26
N TRP A 38 11.54 -6.57 -0.67
CA TRP A 38 11.76 -5.32 -1.41
C TRP A 38 13.04 -5.38 -2.26
N ILE A 39 14.13 -5.92 -1.71
CA ILE A 39 15.39 -6.10 -2.45
C ILE A 39 15.16 -7.02 -3.64
N VAL A 40 14.57 -8.20 -3.42
CA VAL A 40 14.34 -9.19 -4.49
C VAL A 40 13.46 -8.59 -5.59
N GLY A 41 12.38 -7.90 -5.23
CA GLY A 41 11.52 -7.21 -6.20
C GLY A 41 12.27 -6.15 -7.00
N GLY A 42 13.07 -5.31 -6.33
CA GLY A 42 13.88 -4.28 -6.99
C GLY A 42 14.93 -4.87 -7.94
N VAL A 43 15.61 -5.94 -7.53
CA VAL A 43 16.58 -6.66 -8.36
C VAL A 43 15.88 -7.26 -9.58
N MET A 44 14.73 -7.91 -9.40
CA MET A 44 13.98 -8.53 -10.48
C MET A 44 13.56 -7.51 -11.56
N ILE A 45 13.01 -6.36 -11.14
CA ILE A 45 12.63 -5.27 -12.05
C ILE A 45 13.87 -4.72 -12.79
N THR A 46 14.97 -4.52 -12.08
CA THR A 46 16.20 -3.99 -12.67
C THR A 46 16.80 -4.95 -13.71
N VAL A 47 16.85 -6.24 -13.40
CA VAL A 47 17.30 -7.28 -14.34
C VAL A 47 16.38 -7.33 -15.56
N MET A 48 15.07 -7.23 -15.38
CA MET A 48 14.10 -7.26 -16.46
C MET A 48 14.24 -6.06 -17.41
N LEU A 49 14.51 -4.86 -16.89
CA LEU A 49 14.81 -3.67 -17.69
C LEU A 49 16.20 -3.74 -18.35
N ALA A 50 17.19 -4.36 -17.70
CA ALA A 50 18.54 -4.53 -18.27
C ALA A 50 18.54 -5.50 -19.46
N ARG A 51 17.73 -6.56 -19.39
CA ARG A 51 17.50 -7.52 -20.50
C ARG A 51 16.69 -6.93 -21.66
N GLY A 52 16.07 -5.77 -21.49
CA GLY A 52 15.39 -5.04 -22.55
C GLY A 52 14.02 -5.61 -22.93
N SER A 53 13.26 -6.15 -21.98
CA SER A 53 11.91 -6.64 -22.27
C SER A 53 10.93 -5.48 -22.54
N HIS A 54 9.98 -5.68 -23.46
CA HIS A 54 8.86 -4.75 -23.76
C HIS A 54 9.26 -3.37 -24.32
N GLY A 55 10.39 -3.27 -25.05
CA GLY A 55 10.76 -2.06 -25.79
C GLY A 55 11.49 -0.97 -24.96
N VAL A 56 11.71 -1.21 -23.67
CA VAL A 56 12.50 -0.32 -22.80
C VAL A 56 13.79 -1.03 -22.38
N ARG A 57 14.94 -0.53 -22.83
CA ARG A 57 16.26 -1.04 -22.47
C ARG A 57 16.99 -0.02 -21.62
N LEU A 58 17.41 -0.41 -20.41
CA LEU A 58 18.28 0.41 -19.57
C LEU A 58 19.61 0.64 -20.31
N ARG A 59 19.78 1.84 -20.87
CA ARG A 59 21.08 2.30 -21.38
C ARG A 59 21.68 3.21 -20.33
N ALA A 60 22.72 2.75 -19.63
CA ALA A 60 23.47 3.54 -18.63
C ALA A 60 23.81 4.96 -19.11
N ARG A 61 24.12 5.09 -20.41
CA ARG A 61 24.47 6.34 -21.08
C ARG A 61 23.32 7.36 -21.21
N ARG A 62 22.05 6.96 -21.00
CA ARG A 62 20.85 7.83 -21.02
C ARG A 62 20.28 8.15 -19.63
N LEU A 63 20.92 7.70 -18.54
CA LEU A 63 20.52 8.06 -17.16
C LEU A 63 20.89 9.50 -16.77
N ARG A 64 21.24 10.37 -17.71
CA ARG A 64 21.51 11.77 -17.40
C ARG A 64 20.23 12.42 -16.85
N PRO A 65 20.28 13.05 -15.65
CA PRO A 65 19.14 13.75 -15.09
C PRO A 65 18.69 14.87 -16.04
N HIS A 66 17.49 14.77 -16.59
CA HIS A 66 16.89 15.82 -17.39
C HIS A 66 16.03 16.69 -16.48
N TRP A 67 16.55 17.86 -16.09
CA TRP A 67 15.89 18.76 -15.15
C TRP A 67 14.45 19.14 -15.56
N HIS A 68 14.22 19.35 -16.86
CA HIS A 68 12.89 19.64 -17.40
C HIS A 68 11.89 18.50 -17.12
N THR A 69 12.29 17.25 -17.36
CA THR A 69 11.47 16.06 -17.09
C THR A 69 11.26 15.86 -15.59
N LEU A 70 12.29 16.07 -14.78
CA LEU A 70 12.21 15.95 -13.32
C LEU A 70 11.21 16.96 -12.74
N ARG A 71 11.28 18.23 -13.15
CA ARG A 71 10.34 19.27 -12.69
C ARG A 71 8.89 18.95 -13.09
N ARG A 72 8.68 18.36 -14.26
CA ARG A 72 7.35 17.89 -14.70
C ARG A 72 6.84 16.75 -13.84
N LEU A 73 7.71 15.78 -13.51
CA LEU A 73 7.38 14.66 -12.64
C LEU A 73 7.02 15.14 -11.23
N VAL A 74 7.84 16.03 -10.65
CA VAL A 74 7.59 16.63 -9.34
C VAL A 74 6.26 17.39 -9.34
N ARG A 75 5.95 18.17 -10.39
CA ARG A 75 4.67 18.90 -10.47
C ARG A 75 3.46 17.97 -10.45
N VAL A 76 3.54 16.80 -11.09
CA VAL A 76 2.45 15.81 -11.11
C VAL A 76 2.40 15.01 -9.81
N GLY A 77 3.55 14.71 -9.20
CA GLY A 77 3.64 13.95 -7.96
C GLY A 77 3.33 14.76 -6.69
N MET A 78 3.62 16.06 -6.68
CA MET A 78 3.39 16.95 -5.54
C MET A 78 1.95 16.93 -5.00
N PRO A 79 0.89 17.02 -5.83
CA PRO A 79 -0.48 16.96 -5.32
C PRO A 79 -0.80 15.60 -4.67
N ASN A 80 -0.41 14.49 -5.31
CA ASN A 80 -0.60 13.15 -4.76
C ASN A 80 0.16 12.94 -3.44
N PHE A 81 1.36 13.50 -3.34
CA PHE A 81 2.16 13.47 -2.11
C PHE A 81 1.48 14.25 -0.98
N LEU A 82 0.99 15.46 -1.25
CA LEU A 82 0.27 16.28 -0.26
C LEU A 82 -1.02 15.60 0.22
N GLU A 83 -1.78 15.01 -0.70
CA GLU A 83 -2.99 14.25 -0.38
C GLU A 83 -2.67 13.06 0.54
N THR A 84 -1.67 12.27 0.16
CA THR A 84 -1.24 11.10 0.95
C THR A 84 -0.73 11.53 2.32
N LEU A 85 0.11 12.56 2.40
CA LEU A 85 0.58 13.11 3.67
C LEU A 85 -0.58 13.59 4.55
N GLY A 86 -1.57 14.26 3.97
CA GLY A 86 -2.76 14.71 4.69
C GLY A 86 -3.53 13.54 5.31
N MET A 87 -3.71 12.44 4.57
CA MET A 87 -4.35 11.23 5.09
C MET A 87 -3.55 10.60 6.24
N TRP A 88 -2.23 10.45 6.08
CA TRP A 88 -1.37 9.91 7.14
C TRP A 88 -1.38 10.78 8.39
N PHE A 89 -1.34 12.10 8.22
CA PHE A 89 -1.42 13.05 9.32
C PHE A 89 -2.77 12.97 10.04
N GLY A 90 -3.88 12.89 9.29
CA GLY A 90 -5.21 12.68 9.85
C GLY A 90 -5.31 11.38 10.65
N ASN A 91 -4.81 10.27 10.10
CA ASN A 91 -4.77 8.99 10.81
C ASN A 91 -3.93 9.07 12.09
N PHE A 92 -2.78 9.74 12.04
CA PHE A 92 -1.93 9.94 13.21
C PHE A 92 -2.65 10.70 14.33
N LEU A 93 -3.40 11.76 13.99
CA LEU A 93 -4.20 12.51 14.97
C LEU A 93 -5.30 11.63 15.60
N VAL A 94 -5.97 10.79 14.82
CA VAL A 94 -6.98 9.85 15.34
C VAL A 94 -6.35 8.87 16.31
N VAL A 95 -5.21 8.28 15.96
CA VAL A 95 -4.49 7.34 16.84
C VAL A 95 -4.05 8.04 18.13
N LEU A 96 -3.58 9.28 18.04
CA LEU A 96 -3.22 10.08 19.21
C LEU A 96 -4.43 10.31 20.12
N PHE A 97 -5.58 10.71 19.55
CA PHE A 97 -6.82 10.95 20.30
C PHE A 97 -7.34 9.66 20.98
N VAL A 98 -7.36 8.53 20.25
CA VAL A 98 -7.75 7.23 20.80
C VAL A 98 -6.80 6.78 21.91
N GLY A 99 -5.50 7.08 21.77
CA GLY A 99 -4.50 6.82 22.81
C GLY A 99 -4.75 7.64 24.09
N TRP A 100 -5.21 8.88 23.95
CA TRP A 100 -5.55 9.75 25.08
C TRP A 100 -6.83 9.33 25.81
N MET A 101 -7.79 8.70 25.12
CA MET A 101 -9.03 8.21 25.75
C MET A 101 -8.79 7.04 26.74
N ALA A 102 -7.57 6.48 26.82
CA ALA A 102 -7.14 5.47 27.80
C ALA A 102 -8.05 4.23 27.94
N ILE A 103 -8.88 3.92 26.93
CA ILE A 103 -9.77 2.76 26.92
C ILE A 103 -8.94 1.49 26.68
N PRO A 104 -8.94 0.50 27.59
CA PRO A 104 -8.17 -0.72 27.44
C PRO A 104 -8.55 -1.47 26.16
N GLY A 105 -7.58 -1.64 25.25
CA GLY A 105 -7.75 -2.40 24.02
C GLY A 105 -8.34 -1.64 22.82
N ALA A 106 -8.74 -0.36 22.98
CA ALA A 106 -9.31 0.43 21.89
C ALA A 106 -8.32 0.62 20.71
N LEU A 107 -7.04 0.86 21.00
CA LEU A 107 -6.00 0.94 19.97
C LEU A 107 -5.85 -0.38 19.20
N GLY A 108 -5.93 -1.51 19.89
CA GLY A 108 -5.83 -2.83 19.26
C GLY A 108 -7.03 -3.13 18.35
N ALA A 109 -8.24 -2.76 18.79
CA ALA A 109 -9.45 -2.87 17.98
C ALA A 109 -9.37 -1.95 16.75
N HIS A 110 -8.99 -0.69 16.94
CA HIS A 110 -8.81 0.28 15.85
C HIS A 110 -7.84 -0.20 14.76
N ILE A 111 -6.68 -0.75 15.16
CA ILE A 111 -5.70 -1.30 14.20
C ILE A 111 -6.28 -2.51 13.44
N VAL A 112 -7.05 -3.38 14.11
CA VAL A 112 -7.70 -4.52 13.45
C VAL A 112 -8.76 -4.04 12.47
N THR A 113 -9.59 -3.07 12.86
CA THR A 113 -10.59 -2.45 11.98
C THR A 113 -9.95 -1.84 10.74
N ILE A 114 -8.88 -1.04 10.90
CA ILE A 114 -8.14 -0.47 9.76
C ILE A 114 -7.61 -1.55 8.83
N ARG A 115 -7.13 -2.68 9.35
CA ARG A 115 -6.63 -3.79 8.51
C ARG A 115 -7.74 -4.44 7.70
N ILE A 116 -8.92 -4.60 8.28
CA ILE A 116 -10.11 -5.15 7.60
C ILE A 116 -10.62 -4.16 6.55
N GLU A 117 -10.65 -2.88 6.89
CA GLU A 117 -11.03 -1.80 5.97
C GLU A 117 -10.05 -1.70 4.79
N ALA A 118 -8.74 -1.74 5.05
CA ALA A 118 -7.72 -1.73 4.02
C ALA A 118 -7.87 -2.88 3.02
N PHE A 119 -8.25 -4.07 3.48
CA PHE A 119 -8.53 -5.21 2.60
C PHE A 119 -9.64 -4.91 1.58
N SER A 120 -10.62 -4.10 1.98
CA SER A 120 -11.77 -3.74 1.14
C SER A 120 -11.39 -2.72 0.07
N PHE A 121 -10.49 -1.77 0.38
CA PHE A 121 -10.08 -0.74 -0.56
C PHE A 121 -8.86 -1.10 -1.43
N LEU A 122 -8.07 -2.10 -1.04
CA LEU A 122 -6.88 -2.57 -1.78
C LEU A 122 -7.14 -2.85 -3.27
N PRO A 123 -8.23 -3.53 -3.66
CA PRO A 123 -8.52 -3.84 -5.05
C PRO A 123 -8.78 -2.60 -5.89
N GLY A 124 -9.46 -1.59 -5.33
CA GLY A 124 -9.65 -0.32 -6.05
C GLY A 124 -8.35 0.48 -6.16
N PHE A 125 -7.47 0.43 -5.16
CA PHE A 125 -6.11 0.98 -5.28
C PHE A 125 -5.29 0.28 -6.37
N ALA A 126 -5.37 -1.05 -6.47
CA ALA A 126 -4.68 -1.79 -7.52
C ALA A 126 -5.21 -1.39 -8.92
N MET A 127 -6.53 -1.25 -9.06
CA MET A 127 -7.16 -0.85 -10.31
C MET A 127 -6.89 0.62 -10.67
N SER A 128 -6.79 1.52 -9.70
CA SER A 128 -6.43 2.92 -9.96
C SER A 128 -4.98 3.05 -10.45
N LEU A 129 -4.05 2.28 -9.87
CA LEU A 129 -2.66 2.20 -10.34
C LEU A 129 -2.57 1.62 -11.76
N ALA A 130 -3.35 0.57 -12.05
CA ALA A 130 -3.44 0.00 -13.39
C ALA A 130 -4.01 1.01 -14.40
N ALA A 131 -5.07 1.73 -14.03
CA ALA A 131 -5.69 2.77 -14.85
C ALA A 131 -4.71 3.90 -15.16
N ALA A 132 -3.97 4.39 -14.16
CA ALA A 132 -2.93 5.42 -14.34
C ALA A 132 -1.82 4.95 -15.29
N THR A 133 -1.38 3.69 -15.14
CA THR A 133 -0.37 3.09 -16.02
C THR A 133 -0.87 3.00 -17.46
N LEU A 134 -2.06 2.46 -17.69
CA LEU A 134 -2.66 2.32 -19.01
C LEU A 134 -2.92 3.68 -19.66
N ALA A 135 -3.42 4.66 -18.89
CA ALA A 135 -3.61 6.03 -19.38
C ALA A 135 -2.28 6.63 -19.86
N GLY A 136 -1.20 6.46 -19.09
CA GLY A 136 0.14 6.90 -19.49
C GLY A 136 0.61 6.25 -20.79
N GLN A 137 0.41 4.94 -20.95
CA GLN A 137 0.80 4.21 -22.16
C GLN A 137 -0.02 4.64 -23.38
N TYR A 138 -1.36 4.70 -23.28
CA TYR A 138 -2.23 5.06 -24.41
C TYR A 138 -2.10 6.53 -24.83
N LEU A 139 -1.92 7.44 -23.87
CA LEU A 139 -1.64 8.84 -24.17
C LEU A 139 -0.26 9.01 -24.83
N GLY A 140 0.75 8.27 -24.35
CA GLY A 140 2.07 8.22 -24.99
C GLY A 140 2.04 7.66 -26.42
N ALA A 141 1.12 6.74 -26.70
CA ALA A 141 0.88 6.19 -28.04
C ALA A 141 -0.04 7.06 -28.93
N GLY A 142 -0.45 8.25 -28.48
CA GLY A 142 -1.30 9.16 -29.27
C GLY A 142 -2.77 8.73 -29.38
N SER A 143 -3.23 7.85 -28.49
CA SER A 143 -4.57 7.24 -28.55
C SER A 143 -5.45 7.61 -27.33
N PRO A 144 -5.89 8.88 -27.20
CA PRO A 144 -6.66 9.34 -26.05
C PRO A 144 -8.03 8.63 -25.91
N ARG A 145 -8.61 8.13 -27.01
CA ARG A 145 -9.83 7.32 -26.97
C ARG A 145 -9.62 6.01 -26.21
N LEU A 146 -8.52 5.30 -26.49
CA LEU A 146 -8.18 4.05 -25.80
C LEU A 146 -7.84 4.29 -24.33
N ALA A 147 -7.15 5.39 -24.03
CA ALA A 147 -6.88 5.81 -22.65
C ALA A 147 -8.18 5.96 -21.84
N ARG A 148 -9.19 6.65 -22.40
CA ARG A 148 -10.48 6.84 -21.73
C ARG A 148 -11.24 5.55 -21.53
N VAL A 149 -11.25 4.67 -22.54
CA VAL A 149 -11.93 3.37 -22.43
C VAL A 149 -11.26 2.49 -21.37
N ALA A 150 -9.93 2.42 -21.36
CA ALA A 150 -9.18 1.63 -20.38
C ALA A 150 -9.43 2.12 -18.95
N VAL A 151 -9.33 3.43 -18.72
CA VAL A 151 -9.61 4.03 -17.40
C VAL A 151 -11.05 3.76 -16.97
N ASN A 152 -12.03 3.93 -17.87
CA ASN A 152 -13.43 3.71 -17.53
C ASN A 152 -13.73 2.24 -17.19
N ARG A 153 -13.10 1.30 -17.90
CA ARG A 153 -13.19 -0.14 -17.58
C ARG A 153 -12.57 -0.45 -16.23
N CYS A 154 -11.40 0.12 -15.93
CA CYS A 154 -10.77 -0.05 -14.62
C CYS A 154 -11.64 0.52 -13.50
N MET A 155 -12.23 1.71 -13.69
CA MET A 155 -13.16 2.33 -12.73
C MET A 155 -14.41 1.48 -12.50
N LEU A 156 -15.00 0.93 -13.57
CA LEU A 156 -16.19 0.08 -13.47
C LEU A 156 -15.89 -1.20 -12.70
N VAL A 157 -14.77 -1.87 -13.00
CA VAL A 157 -14.37 -3.09 -12.29
C VAL A 157 -14.03 -2.78 -10.83
N ALA A 158 -13.31 -1.70 -10.56
CA ALA A 158 -12.99 -1.26 -9.21
C ALA A 158 -14.26 -0.95 -8.40
N GLY A 159 -15.18 -0.17 -8.99
CA GLY A 159 -16.44 0.22 -8.38
C GLY A 159 -17.37 -0.96 -8.14
N ALA A 160 -17.47 -1.89 -9.09
CA ALA A 160 -18.23 -3.13 -8.91
C ALA A 160 -17.65 -3.97 -7.77
N PHE A 161 -16.32 -4.15 -7.73
CA PHE A 161 -15.68 -4.93 -6.67
C PHE A 161 -15.83 -4.28 -5.29
N MET A 162 -15.51 -2.99 -5.16
CA MET A 162 -15.67 -2.26 -3.90
C MET A 162 -17.15 -2.20 -3.48
N GLY A 163 -18.08 -2.03 -4.42
CA GLY A 163 -19.51 -2.03 -4.15
C GLY A 163 -19.99 -3.37 -3.59
N VAL A 164 -19.58 -4.50 -4.20
CA VAL A 164 -19.91 -5.84 -3.70
C VAL A 164 -19.34 -6.06 -2.30
N VAL A 165 -18.06 -5.71 -2.07
CA VAL A 165 -17.44 -5.85 -0.75
C VAL A 165 -18.15 -4.98 0.29
N GLY A 166 -18.51 -3.75 -0.07
CA GLY A 166 -19.26 -2.84 0.80
C GLY A 166 -20.63 -3.40 1.19
N VAL A 167 -21.38 -3.97 0.23
CA VAL A 167 -22.67 -4.62 0.49
C VAL A 167 -22.50 -5.85 1.39
N VAL A 168 -21.47 -6.67 1.16
CA VAL A 168 -21.19 -7.85 1.99
C VAL A 168 -20.86 -7.42 3.43
N LEU A 169 -20.05 -6.38 3.61
CA LEU A 169 -19.74 -5.85 4.94
C LEU A 169 -20.98 -5.27 5.63
N ALA A 170 -21.81 -4.51 4.91
CA ALA A 170 -23.05 -3.95 5.46
C ALA A 170 -24.11 -5.01 5.78
N ALA A 171 -24.12 -6.14 5.07
CA ALA A 171 -25.01 -7.26 5.35
C ALA A 171 -24.55 -8.10 6.54
N TRP A 172 -23.26 -8.03 6.92
CA TRP A 172 -22.67 -8.86 7.97
C TRP A 172 -22.41 -8.11 9.29
N GLY A 173 -22.40 -6.77 9.27
CA GLY A 173 -22.22 -5.90 10.43
C GLY A 173 -23.56 -5.41 10.97
#